data_AF-A0A7X7QZL3-F1
#
_entry.id   AF-A0A7X7QZL3-F1
#
_cell.length_a   1.000
_cell.length_b   1.000
_cell.length_c   1.000
_cell.angle_alpha   90.00
_cell.angle_beta   90.00
_cell.angle_gamma   90.00
#
_symmetry.space_group_name_H-M   'P 1'
#
loop_
_entity.id
_entity.type
_entity.pdbx_description
1 polymer ?
#
loop_
_entity_poly.entity_id
_entity_poly.type
_entity_poly.pdbx_seq_one_letter_code
_entity_poly.pdbx_strand_id
1 'polypeptide(L)'
;MPAVMLALVCASCLHVPAAGGVLISEFMAINDSGLADADGQHSDWIELYNDGPAAVDLAGWYLTDDAAEPDKWSFPATNIAPGGFMLVCASGKDRRVGGRELHANFKLEGEGEYLGLVMPGGAPVAFAYAPAYPPQVADVSYGLYTDAQTHVLVSSGSACRAYVPLDGSLGTGWRFAAFNDTAWLAGSTAVGYDRNLSVNFNPFIGLNVESQMFARAFGCYVRVPFVSPTLPPIHACGSA
;
A
#
# COMPACT_ATOMS: atom_id res chain seq x y z
N MET A 1 0.68 -21.02 -36.07
CA MET A 1 1.35 -20.07 -35.15
C MET A 1 1.34 -20.73 -33.77
N PRO A 2 2.47 -21.19 -33.22
CA PRO A 2 2.47 -21.80 -31.90
C PRO A 2 2.34 -20.68 -30.85
N ALA A 3 1.38 -20.83 -29.95
CA ALA A 3 1.17 -19.91 -28.83
C ALA A 3 2.31 -20.07 -27.82
N VAL A 4 3.03 -18.98 -27.56
CA VAL A 4 4.00 -18.88 -26.48
C VAL A 4 3.21 -18.71 -25.20
N MET A 5 3.14 -19.78 -24.40
CA MET A 5 2.62 -19.73 -23.04
C MET A 5 3.67 -19.06 -22.16
N LEU A 6 3.44 -17.80 -21.79
CA LEU A 6 4.23 -17.08 -20.79
C LEU A 6 3.93 -17.69 -19.43
N ALA A 7 4.75 -18.64 -18.98
CA ALA A 7 4.72 -19.14 -17.62
C ALA A 7 5.32 -18.07 -16.70
N LEU A 8 4.48 -17.44 -15.88
CA LEU A 8 4.93 -16.66 -14.73
C LEU A 8 5.57 -17.66 -13.76
N VAL A 9 6.90 -17.70 -13.72
CA VAL A 9 7.62 -18.41 -12.67
C VAL A 9 7.46 -17.57 -11.41
N CYS A 10 6.40 -17.83 -10.64
CA CYS A 10 6.42 -17.49 -9.22
C CYS A 10 7.60 -18.25 -8.63
N ALA A 11 8.67 -17.53 -8.28
CA ALA A 11 9.68 -18.05 -7.39
C ALA A 11 8.99 -18.32 -6.05
N SER A 12 8.46 -19.53 -5.90
CA SER A 12 7.92 -20.02 -4.65
C SER A 12 9.10 -20.21 -3.70
N CYS A 13 9.36 -19.19 -2.90
CA CYS A 13 10.07 -19.36 -1.65
C CYS A 13 9.28 -20.41 -0.86
N LEU A 14 9.88 -21.59 -0.64
CA LEU A 14 9.34 -22.58 0.28
C LEU A 14 9.27 -21.94 1.66
N HIS A 15 8.10 -21.44 2.02
CA HIS A 15 7.80 -20.99 3.36
C HIS A 15 7.58 -22.25 4.20
N VAL A 16 8.57 -22.64 4.99
CA VAL A 16 8.36 -23.62 6.05
C VAL A 16 7.66 -22.85 7.16
N PRO A 17 6.35 -23.08 7.44
CA PRO A 17 5.70 -22.38 8.52
C PRO A 17 6.29 -22.93 9.82
N ALA A 18 7.24 -22.20 10.40
CA ALA A 18 7.45 -22.30 11.83
C ALA A 18 6.14 -21.81 12.47
N ALA A 19 5.61 -22.55 13.44
CA ALA A 19 4.39 -22.18 14.14
C ALA A 19 4.45 -20.71 14.60
N GLY A 20 3.59 -19.85 14.05
CA GLY A 20 3.31 -18.46 14.49
C GLY A 20 4.51 -17.69 15.01
N GLY A 21 5.19 -16.93 14.15
CA GLY A 21 6.44 -16.25 14.45
C GLY A 21 6.47 -14.82 13.93
N VAL A 22 7.26 -13.97 14.58
CA VAL A 22 7.50 -12.62 14.06
C VAL A 22 8.24 -12.72 12.72
N LEU A 23 7.73 -12.00 11.73
CA LEU A 23 8.28 -11.94 10.38
C LEU A 23 8.52 -10.49 9.96
N ILE A 24 9.29 -10.29 8.88
CA ILE A 24 9.38 -8.99 8.21
C ILE A 24 8.25 -8.95 7.18
N SER A 25 7.22 -8.14 7.45
CA SER A 25 6.02 -8.07 6.61
C SER A 25 6.21 -7.12 5.44
N GLU A 26 6.92 -6.03 5.65
CA GLU A 26 7.11 -4.98 4.65
C GLU A 26 8.40 -4.19 4.95
N PHE A 27 8.97 -3.55 3.94
CA PHE A 27 10.02 -2.57 4.10
C PHE A 27 10.00 -1.56 2.95
N MET A 28 10.76 -0.47 3.11
CA MET A 28 11.01 0.53 2.07
C MET A 28 12.47 0.96 2.16
N ALA A 29 13.26 0.65 1.13
CA ALA A 29 14.70 0.99 1.06
C ALA A 29 14.98 2.30 0.32
N ILE A 30 13.95 2.94 -0.24
CA ILE A 30 14.05 4.25 -0.88
C ILE A 30 12.82 5.06 -0.49
N ASN A 31 12.98 5.91 0.51
CA ASN A 31 11.91 6.75 1.07
C ASN A 31 12.28 8.21 0.85
N ASP A 32 11.72 8.83 -0.18
CA ASP A 32 11.97 10.23 -0.54
C ASP A 32 10.89 11.16 0.03
N SER A 33 9.65 10.68 0.10
CA SER A 33 8.48 11.46 0.48
C SER A 33 7.43 10.71 1.32
N GLY A 34 7.67 9.43 1.62
CA GLY A 34 6.80 8.57 2.42
C GLY A 34 6.83 8.89 3.92
N LEU A 35 6.84 7.86 4.76
CA LEU A 35 6.83 8.05 6.22
C LEU A 35 8.07 8.83 6.68
N ALA A 36 7.89 9.87 7.48
CA ALA A 36 8.98 10.57 8.13
C ALA A 36 9.19 9.99 9.54
N ASP A 37 10.45 9.86 9.95
CA ASP A 37 10.81 9.52 11.33
C ASP A 37 10.57 10.69 12.29
N ALA A 38 10.79 10.48 13.59
CA ALA A 38 10.56 11.49 14.62
C ALA A 38 11.45 12.75 14.49
N ASP A 39 12.51 12.69 13.66
CA ASP A 39 13.35 13.86 13.32
C ASP A 39 12.87 14.57 12.05
N GLY A 40 11.79 14.10 11.43
CA GLY A 40 11.27 14.60 10.15
C GLY A 40 12.06 14.12 8.93
N GLN A 41 12.83 13.04 9.04
CA GLN A 41 13.61 12.49 7.94
C GLN A 41 12.91 11.29 7.32
N HIS A 42 12.93 11.19 6.00
CA HIS A 42 12.44 10.01 5.28
C HIS A 42 13.52 8.92 5.30
N SER A 43 13.61 8.21 6.44
CA SER A 43 14.52 7.08 6.60
C SER A 43 13.93 5.81 5.96
N ASP A 44 14.78 4.89 5.52
CA ASP A 44 14.35 3.53 5.21
C ASP A 44 13.67 2.92 6.44
N TRP A 45 12.74 1.99 6.22
CA TRP A 45 12.03 1.37 7.33
C TRP A 45 11.72 -0.09 7.05
N ILE A 46 11.59 -0.84 8.13
CA ILE A 46 11.30 -2.26 8.18
C ILE A 46 10.09 -2.44 9.08
N GLU A 47 9.05 -3.10 8.59
CA GLU A 47 7.87 -3.51 9.36
C GLU A 47 8.00 -4.96 9.79
N LEU A 48 7.80 -5.20 11.07
CA LEU A 48 7.64 -6.51 11.64
C LEU A 48 6.16 -6.79 11.92
N TYR A 49 5.74 -8.02 11.66
CA TYR A 49 4.40 -8.50 12.00
C TYR A 49 4.48 -9.76 12.84
N ASN A 50 3.69 -9.82 13.91
CA ASN A 50 3.52 -11.04 14.69
C ASN A 50 2.26 -11.78 14.21
N ASP A 51 2.44 -12.80 13.37
CA ASP A 51 1.36 -13.65 12.88
C ASP A 51 0.94 -14.75 13.89
N GLY A 52 1.64 -14.81 15.01
CA GLY A 52 1.42 -15.80 16.06
C GLY A 52 0.26 -15.45 17.00
N PRO A 53 -0.26 -16.45 17.74
CA PRO A 53 -1.38 -16.27 18.64
C PRO A 53 -1.00 -15.65 20.00
N ALA A 54 0.28 -15.40 20.26
CA ALA A 54 0.80 -14.90 21.54
C ALA A 54 1.73 -13.68 21.33
N ALA A 55 1.82 -12.81 22.34
CA ALA A 55 2.76 -11.69 22.29
C ALA A 55 4.20 -12.21 22.30
N VAL A 56 5.08 -11.55 21.55
CA VAL A 56 6.50 -11.91 21.44
C VAL A 56 7.37 -10.78 21.98
N ASP A 57 8.26 -11.10 22.94
CA ASP A 57 9.34 -10.22 23.39
C ASP A 57 10.54 -10.36 22.45
N LEU A 58 11.00 -9.25 21.90
CA LEU A 58 12.13 -9.19 20.97
C LEU A 58 13.48 -9.07 21.69
N ALA A 59 13.53 -9.09 23.02
CA ALA A 59 14.80 -9.10 23.75
C ALA A 59 15.74 -10.21 23.23
N GLY A 60 16.91 -9.83 22.75
CA GLY A 60 17.92 -10.73 22.21
C GLY A 60 17.70 -11.17 20.76
N TRP A 61 16.63 -10.74 20.09
CA TRP A 61 16.48 -10.88 18.64
C TRP A 61 17.40 -9.89 17.90
N TYR A 62 17.63 -10.14 16.61
CA TYR A 62 18.46 -9.29 15.77
C TYR A 62 17.81 -8.98 14.42
N LEU A 63 18.08 -7.78 13.89
CA LEU A 63 17.96 -7.46 12.46
C LEU A 63 19.36 -7.42 11.84
N THR A 64 19.42 -7.81 10.57
CA THR A 64 20.64 -7.70 9.76
C THR A 64 20.28 -7.52 8.28
N ASP A 65 21.13 -6.78 7.57
CA ASP A 65 21.20 -6.64 6.12
C ASP A 65 22.30 -7.55 5.50
N ASP A 66 23.04 -8.31 6.33
CA ASP A 66 24.14 -9.17 5.92
C ASP A 66 24.01 -10.57 6.54
N ALA A 67 23.84 -11.58 5.69
CA ALA A 67 23.74 -12.98 6.11
C ALA A 67 25.02 -13.50 6.80
N ALA A 68 26.17 -12.84 6.60
CA ALA A 68 27.43 -13.14 7.28
C ALA A 68 27.52 -12.53 8.69
N GLU A 69 26.67 -11.56 9.01
CA GLU A 69 26.60 -10.88 10.32
C GLU A 69 25.17 -11.03 10.92
N PRO A 70 24.75 -12.25 11.31
CA PRO A 70 23.38 -12.51 11.77
C PRO A 70 22.98 -11.77 13.06
N ASP A 71 23.95 -11.24 13.81
CA ASP A 71 23.78 -10.50 15.07
C ASP A 71 24.06 -8.99 14.95
N LYS A 72 23.99 -8.42 13.73
CA LYS A 72 24.35 -7.02 13.42
C LYS A 72 23.64 -5.96 14.27
N TRP A 73 22.33 -6.08 14.47
CA TRP A 73 21.55 -5.14 15.27
C TRP A 73 20.58 -5.85 16.23
N SER A 74 20.90 -5.87 17.53
CA SER A 74 19.99 -6.35 18.58
C SER A 74 18.83 -5.41 18.92
N PHE A 75 17.65 -5.98 19.15
CA PHE A 75 16.51 -5.24 19.68
C PHE A 75 16.69 -4.88 21.16
N PRO A 76 16.19 -3.72 21.62
CA PRO A 76 15.90 -3.55 23.04
C PRO A 76 14.71 -4.44 23.45
N ALA A 77 14.51 -4.62 24.76
CA ALA A 77 13.30 -5.29 25.25
C ALA A 77 12.05 -4.53 24.79
N THR A 78 11.26 -5.18 23.94
CA THR A 78 10.05 -4.63 23.34
C THR A 78 9.13 -5.78 22.92
N ASN A 79 7.82 -5.56 22.93
CA ASN A 79 6.85 -6.61 22.68
C ASN A 79 6.00 -6.30 21.45
N ILE A 80 5.74 -7.33 20.63
CA ILE A 80 4.73 -7.26 19.57
C ILE A 80 3.56 -8.15 19.98
N ALA A 81 2.37 -7.55 20.13
CA ALA A 81 1.14 -8.28 20.45
C ALA A 81 0.74 -9.26 19.31
N PRO A 82 -0.12 -10.27 19.56
CA PRO A 82 -0.68 -11.10 18.49
C PRO A 82 -1.37 -10.23 17.43
N GLY A 83 -1.06 -10.45 16.16
CA GLY A 83 -1.57 -9.62 15.06
C GLY A 83 -1.06 -8.17 15.07
N GLY A 84 -0.06 -7.87 15.92
CA GLY A 84 0.53 -6.55 16.06
C GLY A 84 1.66 -6.31 15.06
N PHE A 85 1.94 -5.03 14.84
CA PHE A 85 2.99 -4.55 13.96
C PHE A 85 4.01 -3.71 14.73
N MET A 86 5.24 -3.64 14.23
CA MET A 86 6.28 -2.76 14.73
C MET A 86 7.13 -2.22 13.59
N LEU A 87 7.32 -0.91 13.55
CA LEU A 87 8.25 -0.28 12.61
C LEU A 87 9.61 -0.08 13.27
N VAL A 88 10.66 -0.37 12.49
CA VAL A 88 12.05 -0.07 12.80
C VAL A 88 12.61 0.76 11.65
N CYS A 89 13.05 1.98 11.94
CA CYS A 89 13.63 2.86 10.94
C CYS A 89 15.10 2.42 10.66
N ALA A 90 15.41 1.93 9.46
CA ALA A 90 16.75 1.52 9.02
C ALA A 90 17.58 2.75 8.59
N SER A 91 17.99 3.54 9.58
CA SER A 91 18.54 4.89 9.34
C SER A 91 20.04 5.03 9.61
N GLY A 92 20.68 4.03 10.21
CA GLY A 92 22.04 4.11 10.72
C GLY A 92 22.20 4.89 12.05
N LYS A 93 21.11 5.40 12.65
CA LYS A 93 21.17 6.23 13.88
C LYS A 93 21.36 5.43 15.17
N ASP A 94 21.13 4.11 15.11
CA ASP A 94 21.34 3.18 16.22
C ASP A 94 20.60 3.53 17.55
N ARG A 95 19.29 3.82 17.46
CA ARG A 95 18.46 4.16 18.63
C ARG A 95 17.67 2.93 19.10
N ARG A 96 17.95 2.50 20.33
CA ARG A 96 17.43 1.23 20.90
C ARG A 96 16.74 1.46 22.24
N VAL A 97 15.79 2.40 22.30
CA VAL A 97 15.03 2.65 23.53
C VAL A 97 13.63 2.07 23.37
N GLY A 98 13.29 1.04 24.17
CA GLY A 98 11.96 0.45 24.17
C GLY A 98 10.87 1.49 24.44
N GLY A 99 9.74 1.40 23.73
CA GLY A 99 8.66 2.38 23.80
C GLY A 99 8.96 3.72 23.10
N ARG A 100 10.08 3.82 22.37
CA ARG A 100 10.40 4.94 21.47
C ARG A 100 10.56 4.41 20.04
N GLU A 101 10.63 5.33 19.09
CA GLU A 101 11.00 5.01 17.71
C GLU A 101 12.38 4.33 17.67
N LEU A 102 12.41 3.14 17.06
CA LEU A 102 13.63 2.34 16.96
C LEU A 102 14.35 2.68 15.67
N HIS A 103 15.67 2.78 15.76
CA HIS A 103 16.53 2.98 14.60
C HIS A 103 17.63 1.92 14.54
N ALA A 104 17.70 1.19 13.43
CA ALA A 104 18.80 0.28 13.16
C ALA A 104 20.14 1.05 13.02
N ASN A 105 21.26 0.33 13.18
CA ASN A 105 22.62 0.85 12.94
C ASN A 105 23.05 0.73 11.47
N PHE A 106 22.15 0.28 10.59
CA PHE A 106 22.36 0.17 9.16
C PHE A 106 21.22 0.87 8.39
N LYS A 107 21.41 0.96 7.07
CA LYS A 107 20.43 1.43 6.07
C LYS A 107 20.19 0.35 5.05
N LEU A 108 19.14 0.48 4.25
CA LEU A 108 18.83 -0.49 3.22
C LEU A 108 19.35 -0.03 1.86
N GLU A 109 19.89 -0.95 1.07
CA GLU A 109 20.35 -0.69 -0.29
C GLU A 109 19.19 -0.77 -1.29
N GLY A 110 18.99 0.31 -2.06
CA GLY A 110 17.90 0.40 -3.04
C GLY A 110 18.00 -0.61 -4.19
N GLU A 111 19.20 -1.07 -4.54
CA GLU A 111 19.42 -2.04 -5.62
C GLU A 111 19.18 -3.50 -5.20
N GLY A 112 18.94 -3.76 -3.91
CA GLY A 112 18.72 -5.10 -3.37
C GLY A 112 19.89 -5.64 -2.55
N GLU A 113 19.59 -6.18 -1.39
CA GLU A 113 20.55 -6.87 -0.49
C GLU A 113 19.82 -7.89 0.39
N TYR A 114 20.56 -8.60 1.24
CA TYR A 114 19.96 -9.50 2.23
C TYR A 114 19.21 -8.67 3.27
N LEU A 115 18.10 -9.21 3.80
CA LEU A 115 17.44 -8.62 4.96
C LEU A 115 16.86 -9.75 5.80
N GLY A 116 17.30 -9.86 7.06
CA GLY A 116 16.97 -10.96 7.94
C GLY A 116 16.57 -10.52 9.35
N LEU A 117 15.61 -11.26 9.91
CA LEU A 117 15.21 -11.25 11.31
C LEU A 117 15.68 -12.56 11.96
N VAL A 118 16.45 -12.47 13.04
CA VAL A 118 17.13 -13.60 13.66
C VAL A 118 16.69 -13.76 15.11
N MET A 119 16.37 -14.99 15.52
CA MET A 119 15.99 -15.31 16.90
C MET A 119 17.19 -15.17 17.87
N PRO A 120 16.91 -15.11 19.19
CA PRO A 120 17.96 -15.08 20.20
C PRO A 120 18.97 -16.22 20.08
N GLY A 121 20.25 -15.88 20.21
CA GLY A 121 21.36 -16.84 20.09
C GLY A 121 21.94 -17.01 18.68
N GLY A 122 21.52 -16.20 17.70
CA GLY A 122 22.10 -16.16 16.36
C GLY A 122 21.65 -17.29 15.42
N ALA A 123 20.78 -18.19 15.89
CA ALA A 123 20.08 -19.18 15.08
C ALA A 123 18.87 -19.74 15.85
N PRO A 124 17.73 -20.01 15.17
CA PRO A 124 17.51 -19.90 13.72
C PRO A 124 17.20 -18.48 13.22
N VAL A 125 17.39 -18.25 11.92
CA VAL A 125 16.79 -17.11 11.21
C VAL A 125 15.27 -17.28 11.25
N ALA A 126 14.55 -16.31 11.80
CA ALA A 126 13.09 -16.33 11.88
C ALA A 126 12.47 -16.06 10.50
N PHE A 127 13.00 -15.06 9.80
CA PHE A 127 12.55 -14.66 8.47
C PHE A 127 13.69 -13.98 7.71
N ALA A 128 13.75 -14.13 6.39
CA ALA A 128 14.65 -13.34 5.56
C ALA A 128 14.15 -13.16 4.12
N TYR A 129 14.45 -12.00 3.53
CA TYR A 129 14.55 -11.83 2.10
C TYR A 129 15.96 -12.26 1.67
N ALA A 130 16.05 -13.45 1.06
CA ALA A 130 17.31 -14.10 0.73
C ALA A 130 17.31 -14.64 -0.72
N PRO A 131 18.47 -14.68 -1.39
CA PRO A 131 19.77 -14.13 -0.96
C PRO A 131 19.81 -12.60 -0.95
N ALA A 132 18.86 -11.95 -1.65
CA ALA A 132 18.62 -10.52 -1.59
C ALA A 132 17.16 -10.21 -1.97
N TYR A 133 16.61 -9.09 -1.51
CA TYR A 133 15.36 -8.54 -2.05
C TYR A 133 15.61 -7.84 -3.41
N PRO A 134 14.59 -7.67 -4.27
CA PRO A 134 14.78 -7.07 -5.60
C PRO A 134 15.03 -5.55 -5.54
N PRO A 135 15.55 -4.92 -6.62
CA PRO A 135 15.67 -3.48 -6.72
C PRO A 135 14.35 -2.76 -6.40
N GLN A 136 14.46 -1.71 -5.61
CA GLN A 136 13.35 -0.92 -5.07
C GLN A 136 13.11 0.33 -5.91
N VAL A 137 11.88 0.85 -5.83
CA VAL A 137 11.48 2.11 -6.45
C VAL A 137 11.16 3.09 -5.32
N ALA A 138 11.58 4.34 -5.48
CA ALA A 138 11.30 5.40 -4.52
C ALA A 138 9.82 5.44 -4.13
N ASP A 139 9.58 5.51 -2.82
CA ASP A 139 8.25 5.60 -2.19
C ASP A 139 7.31 4.42 -2.48
N VAL A 140 7.86 3.28 -2.91
CA VAL A 140 7.12 2.03 -3.08
C VAL A 140 7.69 0.99 -2.12
N SER A 141 6.86 0.57 -1.16
CA SER A 141 7.22 -0.50 -0.23
C SER A 141 7.20 -1.87 -0.90
N TYR A 142 7.98 -2.79 -0.35
CA TYR A 142 8.02 -4.19 -0.76
C TYR A 142 7.75 -5.07 0.46
N GLY A 143 6.91 -6.08 0.29
CA GLY A 143 6.43 -6.86 1.43
C GLY A 143 5.84 -8.19 1.04
N LEU A 144 5.51 -8.97 2.08
CA LEU A 144 4.70 -10.15 1.95
C LEU A 144 3.27 -9.74 1.63
N TYR A 145 2.65 -10.47 0.71
CA TYR A 145 1.24 -10.32 0.45
C TYR A 145 0.44 -10.94 1.60
N THR A 146 0.12 -10.14 2.62
CA THR A 146 -0.84 -10.54 3.65
C THR A 146 -2.23 -10.08 3.22
N ASP A 147 -2.96 -10.96 2.55
CA ASP A 147 -4.41 -10.89 2.30
C ASP A 147 -4.95 -9.50 1.86
N ALA A 148 -4.85 -9.16 0.57
CA ALA A 148 -5.39 -7.88 0.10
C ALA A 148 -6.93 -7.91 0.07
N GLN A 149 -7.55 -7.10 0.92
CA GLN A 149 -8.99 -6.83 0.84
C GLN A 149 -9.26 -5.85 -0.31
N THR A 150 -9.83 -6.36 -1.41
CA THR A 150 -10.29 -5.51 -2.52
C THR A 150 -11.67 -4.94 -2.21
N HIS A 151 -11.74 -3.63 -1.96
CA HIS A 151 -13.01 -2.92 -1.80
C HIS A 151 -13.37 -2.17 -3.08
N VAL A 152 -14.49 -2.55 -3.71
CA VAL A 152 -15.05 -1.79 -4.83
C VAL A 152 -15.75 -0.55 -4.29
N LEU A 153 -15.13 0.62 -4.46
CA LEU A 153 -15.68 1.90 -3.99
C LEU A 153 -16.78 2.45 -4.90
N VAL A 154 -16.68 2.18 -6.20
CA VAL A 154 -17.65 2.60 -7.21
C VAL A 154 -17.94 1.41 -8.12
N SER A 155 -19.16 0.89 -8.03
CA SER A 155 -19.66 -0.18 -8.90
C SER A 155 -20.31 0.39 -10.15
N SER A 156 -20.38 -0.40 -11.22
CA SER A 156 -21.30 -0.12 -12.32
C SER A 156 -22.73 0.00 -11.78
N GLY A 157 -23.49 0.97 -12.30
CA GLY A 157 -24.83 1.31 -11.81
C GLY A 157 -24.86 2.21 -10.56
N SER A 158 -23.71 2.62 -10.01
CA SER A 158 -23.68 3.53 -8.85
C SER A 158 -24.36 4.86 -9.19
N ALA A 159 -25.07 5.45 -8.22
CA ALA A 159 -25.66 6.76 -8.41
C ALA A 159 -24.58 7.79 -8.73
N CYS A 160 -24.79 8.59 -9.76
CA CYS A 160 -23.88 9.65 -10.14
C CYS A 160 -24.64 10.91 -10.53
N ARG A 161 -23.89 12.02 -10.59
CA ARG A 161 -24.37 13.25 -11.20
C ARG A 161 -23.45 13.69 -12.32
N ALA A 162 -24.02 14.24 -13.38
CA ALA A 162 -23.29 14.74 -14.52
C ALA A 162 -23.65 16.17 -14.89
N TYR A 163 -22.64 16.92 -15.30
CA TYR A 163 -22.79 18.27 -15.83
C TYR A 163 -21.99 18.40 -17.13
N VAL A 164 -22.63 18.97 -18.14
CA VAL A 164 -22.01 19.23 -19.43
C VAL A 164 -21.60 20.72 -19.46
N PRO A 165 -20.31 21.04 -19.29
CA PRO A 165 -19.86 22.42 -19.36
C PRO A 165 -19.96 22.97 -20.79
N LEU A 166 -20.54 24.15 -20.92
CA LEU A 166 -20.53 24.93 -22.18
C LEU A 166 -19.41 25.97 -22.20
N ASP A 167 -18.86 26.29 -21.04
CA ASP A 167 -17.75 27.22 -20.83
C ASP A 167 -16.96 26.85 -19.55
N GLY A 168 -15.96 27.66 -19.21
CA GLY A 168 -15.11 27.46 -18.03
C GLY A 168 -15.65 28.06 -16.72
N SER A 169 -16.87 28.61 -16.69
CA SER A 169 -17.39 29.38 -15.54
C SER A 169 -17.54 28.55 -14.26
N LEU A 170 -17.70 27.22 -14.38
CA LEU A 170 -17.78 26.31 -13.23
C LEU A 170 -16.49 26.27 -12.41
N GLY A 171 -15.34 26.59 -13.02
CA GLY A 171 -14.02 26.52 -12.37
C GLY A 171 -13.66 25.11 -11.89
N THR A 172 -12.89 25.02 -10.81
CA THR A 172 -12.37 23.75 -10.25
C THR A 172 -13.07 23.31 -8.96
N GLY A 173 -13.97 24.14 -8.41
CA GLY A 173 -14.61 23.90 -7.11
C GLY A 173 -15.45 22.62 -7.05
N TRP A 174 -15.94 22.15 -8.20
CA TRP A 174 -16.73 20.92 -8.34
C TRP A 174 -16.00 19.65 -7.87
N ARG A 175 -14.66 19.70 -7.79
CA ARG A 175 -13.82 18.58 -7.35
C ARG A 175 -13.86 18.37 -5.83
N PHE A 176 -14.24 19.38 -5.07
CA PHE A 176 -14.29 19.29 -3.61
C PHE A 176 -15.51 18.49 -3.15
N ALA A 177 -15.35 17.68 -2.10
CA ALA A 177 -16.43 16.87 -1.54
C ALA A 177 -17.67 17.70 -1.16
N ALA A 178 -17.46 18.89 -0.59
CA ALA A 178 -18.52 19.81 -0.15
C ALA A 178 -19.25 20.55 -1.29
N PHE A 179 -18.85 20.39 -2.56
CA PHE A 179 -19.52 21.07 -3.66
C PHE A 179 -20.98 20.61 -3.79
N ASN A 180 -21.90 21.56 -3.94
CA ASN A 180 -23.31 21.27 -4.15
C ASN A 180 -23.60 21.02 -5.64
N ASP A 181 -23.81 19.75 -6.00
CA ASP A 181 -24.15 19.31 -7.35
C ASP A 181 -25.64 18.97 -7.53
N THR A 182 -26.52 19.39 -6.63
CA THR A 182 -27.96 19.02 -6.69
C THR A 182 -28.63 19.45 -7.99
N ALA A 183 -28.11 20.48 -8.66
CA ALA A 183 -28.59 21.00 -9.94
C ALA A 183 -28.08 20.20 -11.17
N TRP A 184 -27.14 19.27 -10.99
CA TRP A 184 -26.61 18.43 -12.06
C TRP A 184 -27.57 17.30 -12.40
N LEU A 185 -27.47 16.77 -13.63
CA LEU A 185 -28.26 15.62 -14.07
C LEU A 185 -27.99 14.43 -13.16
N ALA A 186 -29.02 13.77 -12.68
CA ALA A 186 -28.90 12.59 -11.83
C ALA A 186 -29.19 11.32 -12.64
N GLY A 187 -28.41 10.27 -12.39
CA GLY A 187 -28.60 8.95 -12.99
C GLY A 187 -27.62 7.95 -12.39
N SER A 188 -27.25 6.93 -13.14
CA SER A 188 -26.21 5.99 -12.74
C SER A 188 -24.95 6.12 -13.62
N THR A 189 -23.82 5.63 -13.10
CA THR A 189 -22.55 5.53 -13.84
C THR A 189 -22.74 4.83 -15.19
N ALA A 190 -21.79 4.99 -16.11
CA ALA A 190 -21.98 4.87 -17.56
C ALA A 190 -22.73 6.09 -18.14
N VAL A 191 -22.21 7.27 -17.80
CA VAL A 191 -22.66 8.55 -18.34
C VAL A 191 -22.18 8.70 -19.77
N GLY A 192 -23.09 8.96 -20.69
CA GLY A 192 -22.75 9.11 -22.10
C GLY A 192 -23.96 9.26 -22.99
N TYR A 193 -23.77 9.14 -24.29
CA TYR A 193 -24.84 8.98 -25.25
C TYR A 193 -24.31 8.16 -26.42
N ASP A 194 -25.21 7.48 -27.14
CA ASP A 194 -24.84 6.72 -28.34
C ASP A 194 -25.86 6.97 -29.44
N ARG A 195 -25.35 7.34 -30.60
CA ARG A 195 -26.16 7.60 -31.82
C ARG A 195 -25.81 6.62 -32.94
N ASN A 196 -25.02 5.59 -32.64
CA ASN A 196 -24.67 4.59 -33.62
C ASN A 196 -25.88 3.66 -33.84
N LEU A 197 -26.40 3.65 -35.07
CA LEU A 197 -27.55 2.82 -35.42
C LEU A 197 -27.17 1.37 -35.74
N SER A 198 -25.87 1.08 -35.91
CA SER A 198 -25.36 -0.25 -36.25
C SER A 198 -24.91 -1.05 -35.03
N VAL A 199 -24.46 -0.37 -33.96
CA VAL A 199 -24.15 -0.98 -32.67
C VAL A 199 -24.76 -0.10 -31.59
N ASN A 200 -25.81 -0.58 -30.94
CA ASN A 200 -26.59 0.22 -29.99
C ASN A 200 -26.06 0.04 -28.56
N PHE A 201 -25.38 1.06 -28.04
CA PHE A 201 -24.91 1.07 -26.66
C PHE A 201 -25.91 1.67 -25.67
N ASN A 202 -27.04 2.22 -26.13
CA ASN A 202 -28.04 2.85 -25.25
C ASN A 202 -28.49 1.98 -24.06
N PRO A 203 -28.62 0.63 -24.18
CA PRO A 203 -28.96 -0.21 -23.03
C PRO A 203 -27.93 -0.21 -21.90
N PHE A 204 -26.68 0.20 -22.17
CA PHE A 204 -25.60 0.26 -21.19
C PHE A 204 -25.36 1.67 -20.64
N ILE A 205 -26.14 2.67 -21.08
CA ILE A 205 -26.00 4.06 -20.64
C ILE A 205 -26.87 4.29 -19.41
N GLY A 206 -26.23 4.48 -18.26
CA GLY A 206 -26.89 4.75 -16.97
C GLY A 206 -27.38 6.19 -16.81
N LEU A 207 -26.78 7.12 -17.55
CA LEU A 207 -27.21 8.52 -17.60
C LEU A 207 -26.97 9.08 -19.01
N ASN A 208 -28.06 9.26 -19.76
CA ASN A 208 -28.00 9.80 -21.11
C ASN A 208 -27.81 11.33 -21.09
N VAL A 209 -26.69 11.82 -21.62
CA VAL A 209 -26.35 13.25 -21.70
C VAL A 209 -26.48 13.84 -23.11
N GLU A 210 -27.12 13.13 -24.04
CA GLU A 210 -27.26 13.53 -25.45
C GLU A 210 -27.82 14.94 -25.59
N SER A 211 -28.94 15.24 -24.91
CA SER A 211 -29.65 16.51 -25.08
C SER A 211 -28.83 17.74 -24.65
N GLN A 212 -27.85 17.53 -23.76
CA GLN A 212 -26.97 18.56 -23.24
C GLN A 212 -25.63 18.62 -23.98
N MET A 213 -25.09 17.46 -24.38
CA MET A 213 -23.72 17.32 -24.90
C MET A 213 -23.65 17.28 -26.42
N PHE A 214 -24.60 16.60 -27.08
CA PHE A 214 -24.53 16.41 -28.52
C PHE A 214 -24.52 17.76 -29.27
N ALA A 215 -23.54 17.94 -30.16
CA ALA A 215 -23.29 19.16 -30.94
C ALA A 215 -23.10 20.45 -30.12
N ARG A 216 -22.89 20.34 -28.80
CA ARG A 216 -22.83 21.49 -27.87
C ARG A 216 -21.57 21.50 -27.01
N ALA A 217 -21.05 20.33 -26.65
CA ALA A 217 -19.88 20.20 -25.78
C ALA A 217 -19.08 18.93 -26.11
N PHE A 218 -17.81 18.94 -25.69
CA PHE A 218 -16.86 17.85 -25.95
C PHE A 218 -16.70 16.88 -24.77
N GLY A 219 -17.35 17.15 -23.64
CA GLY A 219 -17.27 16.29 -22.47
C GLY A 219 -18.29 16.62 -21.41
N CYS A 220 -18.30 15.84 -20.34
CA CYS A 220 -19.05 16.10 -19.13
C CYS A 220 -18.17 15.85 -17.89
N TYR A 221 -18.51 16.50 -16.79
CA TYR A 221 -18.00 16.18 -15.47
C TYR A 221 -18.95 15.19 -14.82
N VAL A 222 -18.39 14.19 -14.16
CA VAL A 222 -19.15 13.16 -13.44
C VAL A 222 -18.70 13.17 -11.99
N ARG A 223 -19.66 13.23 -11.07
CA ARG A 223 -19.43 13.04 -9.64
C ARG A 223 -20.13 11.77 -9.19
N VAL A 224 -19.35 10.87 -8.59
CA VAL A 224 -19.84 9.63 -8.00
C VAL A 224 -19.48 9.67 -6.52
N PRO A 225 -20.44 9.84 -5.60
CA PRO A 225 -20.16 9.75 -4.18
C PRO A 225 -19.80 8.30 -3.83
N PHE A 226 -18.75 8.12 -3.05
CA PHE A 226 -18.40 6.85 -2.44
C PHE A 226 -17.97 7.09 -0.99
N VAL A 227 -18.04 6.03 -0.19
CA VAL A 227 -17.56 6.04 1.19
C VAL A 227 -16.31 5.16 1.22
N SER A 228 -15.20 5.70 1.71
CA SER A 228 -14.03 4.88 1.99
C SER A 228 -14.39 3.87 3.08
N PRO A 229 -14.04 2.58 2.95
CA PRO A 229 -14.06 1.70 4.10
C PRO A 229 -13.18 2.29 5.20
N THR A 230 -13.51 2.01 6.46
CA THR A 230 -12.59 2.24 7.57
C THR A 230 -11.40 1.31 7.37
N LEU A 231 -10.27 1.85 6.93
CA LEU A 231 -9.02 1.11 6.89
C LEU A 231 -8.50 0.95 8.32
N PRO A 232 -7.81 -0.15 8.64
CA PRO A 232 -6.99 -0.20 9.85
C PRO A 232 -6.03 1.01 9.86
N PRO A 233 -5.63 1.52 11.04
CA PRO A 233 -4.60 2.55 11.10
C PRO A 233 -3.38 2.07 10.33
N ILE A 234 -2.92 2.87 9.37
CA ILE A 234 -1.56 2.70 8.85
C ILE A 234 -0.62 3.06 10.01
N HIS A 235 0.17 2.09 10.46
CA HIS A 235 1.17 2.33 11.50
C HIS A 235 2.23 3.26 10.91
N ALA A 236 2.51 4.38 11.57
CA ALA A 236 3.61 5.27 11.21
C ALA A 236 4.83 4.93 12.08
N CYS A 237 6.06 5.21 11.60
CA CYS A 237 7.25 5.17 12.47
C CYS A 237 6.93 6.16 13.62
N GLY A 238 6.69 5.65 14.84
CA GLY A 238 6.33 6.47 16.01
C GLY A 238 4.91 6.38 16.57
N SER A 239 3.97 5.58 16.02
CA SER A 239 2.68 5.34 16.69
C SER A 239 2.73 4.09 17.59
N ALA A 240 3.13 4.30 18.85
CA ALA A 240 2.91 3.37 19.96
C ALA A 240 1.69 3.79 20.79
#